data_AF-A0A319ENI7-F1
#
_entry.id   AF-A0A319ENI7-F1
#
_cell.length_a   1.000
_cell.length_b   1.000
_cell.length_c   1.000
_cell.angle_alpha   90.00
_cell.angle_beta   90.00
_cell.angle_gamma   90.00
#
_symmetry.space_group_name_H-M   'P 1'
#
loop_
_entity.id
_entity.type
_entity.pdbx_description
1 polymer ?
#
loop_
_entity_poly.entity_id
_entity_poly.type
_entity_poly.pdbx_seq_one_letter_code
_entity_poly.pdbx_strand_id
1 'polypeptide(L)'
;MEPQEPLFLRRSFVNVPVEISMMIVDMLFKERHRKQAAVRDIRNLLEAFQWTLPQKYWLTQYKVDVIYEVDEFVQAGKVINLANLCLGLEELMLNEHWYCESGFSTRVRAFKFMQGIKEHFLNLVDGDGDCVVV
;
A
#
# COMPACT_ATOMS: atom_id res chain seq x y z
N MET A 1 -38.81 -0.62 22.68
CA MET A 1 -38.65 0.09 21.40
C MET A 1 -37.18 0.04 21.08
N GLU A 2 -36.79 -0.85 20.18
CA GLU A 2 -35.42 -0.93 19.68
C GLU A 2 -35.27 0.16 18.60
N PRO A 3 -34.24 1.02 18.65
CA PRO A 3 -34.08 2.06 17.64
C PRO A 3 -33.68 1.39 16.32
N GLN A 4 -34.59 1.35 15.35
CA GLN A 4 -34.26 0.98 13.98
C GLN A 4 -33.38 2.08 13.38
N GLU A 5 -32.07 1.87 13.36
CA GLU A 5 -31.20 2.66 12.49
C GLU A 5 -31.70 2.52 11.05
N PRO A 6 -31.81 3.62 10.28
CA PRO A 6 -32.42 3.56 8.97
C PRO A 6 -31.54 2.75 8.01
N LEU A 7 -32.09 1.64 7.52
CA LEU A 7 -31.52 0.74 6.50
C LEU A 7 -30.95 1.45 5.27
N PHE A 8 -31.34 2.70 5.03
CA PHE A 8 -30.83 3.56 3.96
C PHE A 8 -29.35 3.91 4.12
N LEU A 9 -28.84 4.12 5.34
CA LEU A 9 -27.41 4.38 5.56
C LEU A 9 -26.58 3.14 5.22
N ARG A 10 -27.07 1.94 5.58
CA ARG A 10 -26.36 0.68 5.34
C ARG A 10 -26.20 0.34 3.85
N ARG A 11 -27.18 0.71 3.01
CA ARG A 11 -27.12 0.49 1.54
C ARG A 11 -26.21 1.50 0.83
N SER A 12 -26.09 2.73 1.35
CA SER A 12 -25.33 3.82 0.74
C SER A 12 -23.83 3.53 0.62
N PHE A 13 -23.24 2.89 1.64
CA PHE A 13 -21.79 2.72 1.71
C PHE A 13 -21.26 1.45 1.03
N VAL A 14 -22.12 0.48 0.72
CA VAL A 14 -21.74 -0.74 -0.03
C VAL A 14 -21.51 -0.44 -1.52
N ASN A 15 -22.26 0.51 -2.09
CA ASN A 15 -22.18 0.90 -3.50
C ASN A 15 -21.40 2.20 -3.73
N VAL A 16 -20.35 2.43 -2.95
CA VAL A 16 -19.46 3.57 -3.16
C VAL A 16 -18.62 3.33 -4.42
N PRO A 17 -18.50 4.30 -5.34
CA PRO A 17 -17.61 4.17 -6.50
C PRO A 17 -16.19 3.84 -6.06
N VAL A 18 -15.52 2.96 -6.81
CA VAL A 18 -14.20 2.43 -6.43
C VAL A 18 -13.17 3.55 -6.24
N GLU A 19 -13.27 4.64 -7.00
CA GLU A 19 -12.42 5.82 -6.89
C GLU A 19 -12.57 6.50 -5.53
N ILE A 20 -13.80 6.60 -5.03
CA ILE A 20 -14.08 7.18 -3.72
C ILE A 20 -13.59 6.25 -2.62
N SER A 21 -13.78 4.93 -2.76
CA SER A 21 -13.24 3.95 -1.82
C SER A 21 -11.71 4.01 -1.75
N MET A 22 -11.03 4.13 -2.89
CA MET A 22 -9.57 4.35 -2.95
C MET A 22 -9.17 5.66 -2.26
N MET A 23 -9.88 6.76 -2.48
CA MET A 23 -9.61 8.05 -1.82
C MET A 23 -9.76 7.95 -0.29
N ILE A 24 -10.78 7.24 0.19
CA ILE A 24 -11.00 7.03 1.64
C ILE A 24 -9.82 6.24 2.24
N VAL A 25 -9.43 5.14 1.59
CA VAL A 25 -8.30 4.33 2.05
C VAL A 25 -6.98 5.13 2.00
N ASP A 26 -6.76 5.94 0.97
CA ASP A 26 -5.60 6.84 0.87
C ASP A 26 -5.54 7.85 2.02
N MET A 27 -6.69 8.42 2.40
CA MET A 27 -6.76 9.36 3.51
C MET A 27 -6.34 8.70 4.83
N LEU A 28 -6.78 7.46 5.06
CA LEU A 28 -6.40 6.70 6.26
C LEU A 28 -4.92 6.32 6.27
N PHE A 29 -4.35 5.93 5.12
CA PHE A 29 -2.92 5.62 5.03
C PHE A 29 -2.03 6.85 5.28
N LYS A 30 -2.46 8.04 4.87
CA LYS A 30 -1.68 9.28 5.02
C LYS A 30 -1.64 9.81 6.46
N GLU A 31 -2.54 9.37 7.35
CA GLU A 31 -2.55 9.76 8.75
C GLU A 31 -1.38 9.11 9.53
N ARG A 32 -0.22 9.78 9.50
CA ARG A 32 1.06 9.31 10.09
C ARG A 32 1.01 8.93 11.57
N HIS A 33 0.08 9.49 12.35
CA HIS A 33 0.04 9.34 13.81
C HIS A 33 -0.75 8.12 14.29
N ARG A 34 -1.45 7.42 13.39
CA ARG A 34 -2.38 6.35 13.75
C ARG A 34 -2.18 5.06 12.97
N LYS A 35 -0.98 4.82 12.43
CA LYS A 35 -0.72 3.71 11.49
C LYS A 35 -1.35 2.37 11.90
N GLN A 36 -1.26 1.95 13.16
CA GLN A 36 -1.87 0.68 13.59
C GLN A 36 -3.41 0.72 13.59
N ALA A 37 -4.00 1.79 14.13
CA ALA A 37 -5.44 1.98 14.10
C ALA A 37 -5.94 2.15 12.66
N ALA A 38 -5.21 2.87 11.82
CA ALA A 38 -5.51 3.08 10.41
C ALA A 38 -5.53 1.75 9.63
N VAL A 39 -4.54 0.86 9.83
CA VAL A 39 -4.54 -0.46 9.19
C VAL A 39 -5.79 -1.27 9.60
N ARG A 40 -6.11 -1.28 10.90
CA ARG A 40 -7.32 -1.94 11.39
C ARG A 40 -8.60 -1.32 10.81
N ASP A 41 -8.68 0.00 10.78
CA ASP A 41 -9.85 0.72 10.28
C ASP A 41 -10.04 0.47 8.77
N ILE A 42 -8.94 0.40 7.99
CA ILE A 42 -8.98 -0.01 6.59
C ILE A 42 -9.49 -1.44 6.45
N ARG A 43 -8.97 -2.42 7.23
CA ARG A 43 -9.48 -3.80 7.22
C ARG A 43 -10.99 -3.84 7.50
N ASN A 44 -11.42 -3.12 8.54
CA ASN A 44 -12.83 -3.03 8.92
C ASN A 44 -13.69 -2.42 7.81
N LEU A 45 -13.21 -1.37 7.13
CA LEU A 45 -13.94 -0.74 6.02
C LEU A 45 -14.08 -1.69 4.82
N LEU A 46 -12.99 -2.34 4.43
CA LEU A 46 -12.98 -3.30 3.33
C LEU A 46 -13.94 -4.46 3.61
N GLU A 47 -13.94 -4.97 4.84
CA GLU A 47 -14.82 -6.07 5.25
C GLU A 47 -16.28 -5.63 5.41
N ALA A 48 -16.55 -4.55 6.15
CA ALA A 48 -17.91 -4.10 6.44
C ALA A 48 -18.67 -3.68 5.18
N PHE A 49 -17.97 -3.06 4.21
CA PHE A 49 -18.57 -2.62 2.96
C PHE A 49 -18.30 -3.55 1.79
N GLN A 50 -17.60 -4.67 2.02
CA GLN A 50 -17.21 -5.62 0.98
C GLN A 50 -16.47 -4.94 -0.19
N TRP A 51 -15.72 -3.88 0.12
CA TRP A 51 -14.98 -3.14 -0.90
C TRP A 51 -13.83 -3.97 -1.43
N THR A 52 -13.81 -4.14 -2.74
CA THR A 52 -12.69 -4.75 -3.46
C THR A 52 -12.00 -3.66 -4.27
N LEU A 53 -10.80 -3.27 -3.85
CA LEU A 53 -10.00 -2.31 -4.60
C LEU A 53 -9.16 -3.00 -5.68
N PRO A 54 -8.87 -2.33 -6.81
CA PRO A 54 -8.13 -2.94 -7.90
C PRO A 54 -6.75 -3.43 -7.46
N GLN A 55 -6.26 -4.52 -8.04
CA GLN A 55 -4.92 -5.03 -7.75
C GLN A 55 -3.83 -3.97 -7.94
N LYS A 56 -3.94 -3.20 -9.04
CA LYS A 56 -3.03 -2.09 -9.36
C LYS A 56 -2.98 -1.03 -8.27
N TYR A 57 -4.10 -0.77 -7.58
CA TYR A 57 -4.12 0.16 -6.46
C TYR A 57 -3.16 -0.30 -5.36
N TRP A 58 -3.29 -1.55 -4.89
CA TRP A 58 -2.44 -2.10 -3.84
C TRP A 58 -0.95 -2.12 -4.23
N LEU A 59 -0.64 -2.45 -5.48
CA LEU A 59 0.73 -2.40 -6.00
C LEU A 59 1.34 -1.00 -5.94
N THR A 60 0.52 0.06 -6.05
CA THR A 60 1.00 1.45 -5.97
C THR A 60 1.09 2.02 -4.55
N GLN A 61 0.32 1.47 -3.60
CA GLN A 61 0.26 1.99 -2.22
C GLN A 61 1.47 1.59 -1.37
N TYR A 62 2.08 0.44 -1.68
CA TYR A 62 3.29 -0.03 -1.01
C TYR A 62 4.45 -0.16 -1.98
N LYS A 63 5.66 -0.06 -1.45
CA LYS A 63 6.85 -0.62 -2.10
C LYS A 63 6.75 -2.15 -2.04
N VAL A 64 5.71 -2.71 -2.64
CA VAL A 64 5.55 -4.15 -2.85
C VAL A 64 6.78 -4.68 -3.57
N ASP A 65 7.42 -3.85 -4.37
CA ASP A 65 8.74 -4.03 -4.98
C ASP A 65 9.88 -4.43 -4.00
N VAL A 66 9.74 -4.15 -2.70
CA VAL A 66 10.70 -4.64 -1.67
C VAL A 66 10.54 -6.15 -1.44
N ILE A 67 9.41 -6.72 -1.85
CA ILE A 67 9.10 -8.14 -1.81
C ILE A 67 9.18 -8.67 -3.24
N TYR A 68 10.37 -9.13 -3.59
CA TYR A 68 10.73 -9.59 -4.92
C TYR A 68 9.76 -10.66 -5.47
N GLU A 69 9.20 -11.49 -4.59
CA GLU A 69 8.33 -12.60 -4.96
C GLU A 69 6.96 -12.14 -5.49
N VAL A 70 6.51 -10.92 -5.16
CA VAL A 70 5.18 -10.47 -5.57
C VAL A 70 5.09 -10.26 -7.07
N ASP A 71 6.10 -9.68 -7.69
CA ASP A 71 6.15 -9.49 -9.13
C ASP A 71 6.13 -10.83 -9.86
N GLU A 72 6.88 -11.82 -9.38
CA GLU A 72 6.88 -13.17 -9.95
C GLU A 72 5.50 -13.82 -9.88
N PHE A 73 4.80 -13.66 -8.75
CA PHE A 73 3.45 -14.19 -8.60
C PHE A 73 2.43 -13.48 -9.47
N VAL A 74 2.54 -12.16 -9.64
CA VAL A 74 1.69 -11.37 -10.54
C VAL A 74 1.91 -11.81 -11.99
N GLN A 75 3.17 -11.95 -12.41
CA GLN A 75 3.52 -12.42 -13.77
C GLN A 75 3.06 -13.85 -14.02
N ALA A 76 3.11 -14.71 -13.01
CA ALA A 76 2.62 -16.09 -13.08
C ALA A 76 1.08 -16.20 -13.03
N GLY A 77 0.35 -15.08 -12.97
CA GLY A 77 -1.11 -15.05 -12.89
C GLY A 77 -1.67 -15.67 -11.61
N LYS A 78 -0.86 -15.75 -10.54
CA LYS A 78 -1.33 -16.32 -9.27
C LYS A 78 -2.20 -15.31 -8.54
N VAL A 79 -3.31 -15.81 -7.99
CA VAL A 79 -4.21 -15.00 -7.18
C VAL A 79 -3.56 -14.74 -5.84
N ILE A 80 -3.13 -13.50 -5.60
CA ILE A 80 -2.67 -13.02 -4.30
C ILE A 80 -3.70 -12.03 -3.77
N ASN A 81 -4.07 -12.19 -2.49
CA ASN A 81 -4.80 -11.14 -1.78
C ASN A 81 -3.84 -10.00 -1.42
N LEU A 82 -3.63 -9.08 -2.37
CA LEU A 82 -2.71 -7.96 -2.19
C LEU A 82 -3.15 -6.99 -1.08
N ALA A 83 -4.46 -6.86 -0.82
CA ALA A 83 -4.94 -6.05 0.28
C ALA A 83 -4.42 -6.59 1.63
N ASN A 84 -4.58 -7.89 1.87
CA ASN A 84 -4.08 -8.54 3.07
C ASN A 84 -2.56 -8.49 3.17
N LEU A 85 -1.86 -8.69 2.04
CA LEU A 85 -0.41 -8.58 2.01
C LEU A 85 0.06 -7.17 2.40
N CYS A 86 -0.47 -6.13 1.76
CA CYS A 86 -0.09 -4.74 2.01
C CYS A 86 -0.38 -4.32 3.46
N LEU A 87 -1.56 -4.66 3.98
CA LEU A 87 -1.96 -4.33 5.35
C LEU A 87 -1.15 -5.11 6.39
N GLY A 88 -0.87 -6.39 6.13
CA GLY A 88 -0.01 -7.21 7.00
C GLY A 88 1.44 -6.70 7.04
N LEU A 89 1.95 -6.20 5.92
CA LEU A 89 3.28 -5.58 5.88
C LEU A 89 3.35 -4.29 6.70
N GLU A 90 2.32 -3.44 6.66
CA GLU A 90 2.27 -2.28 7.54
C GLU A 90 2.26 -2.67 9.02
N GLU A 91 1.47 -3.66 9.40
CA GLU A 91 1.46 -4.20 10.77
C GLU A 91 2.85 -4.68 11.20
N LEU A 92 3.56 -5.39 10.32
CA LEU A 92 4.91 -5.86 10.59
C LEU A 92 5.94 -4.73 10.68
N MET A 93 5.82 -3.71 9.83
CA MET A 93 6.69 -2.52 9.89
C MET A 93 6.48 -1.67 11.14
N LEU A 94 5.30 -1.76 11.77
CA LEU A 94 5.02 -1.10 13.04
C LEU A 94 5.63 -1.82 14.23
N ASN A 95 5.94 -3.12 14.09
CA ASN A 95 6.68 -3.86 15.10
C ASN A 95 8.18 -3.57 14.94
N GLU A 96 8.70 -2.62 15.72
CA GLU A 96 10.10 -2.18 15.65
C GLU A 96 11.10 -3.34 15.80
N HIS A 97 10.82 -4.26 16.73
CA HIS A 97 11.68 -5.43 16.93
C HIS A 97 11.72 -6.31 15.68
N TRP A 98 10.57 -6.65 15.12
CA TRP A 98 10.51 -7.42 13.88
C TRP A 98 11.14 -6.67 12.71
N TYR A 99 10.86 -5.38 12.55
CA TYR A 99 11.36 -4.56 11.45
C TYR A 99 12.89 -4.48 11.42
N CYS A 100 13.52 -4.38 12.60
CA CYS A 100 14.97 -4.34 12.76
C CYS A 100 15.59 -5.75 12.60
N GLU A 101 15.06 -6.76 13.28
CA GLU A 101 15.68 -8.10 13.37
C GLU A 101 15.41 -8.98 12.14
N SER A 102 14.30 -8.78 11.41
CA SER A 102 13.98 -9.58 10.21
C SER A 102 14.86 -9.27 8.99
N GLY A 103 15.76 -8.28 9.10
CA GLY A 103 16.52 -7.74 7.96
C GLY A 103 15.66 -6.99 6.93
N PHE A 104 14.36 -6.81 7.19
CA PHE A 104 13.46 -6.07 6.30
C PHE A 104 13.87 -4.59 6.19
N SER A 105 14.28 -3.96 7.29
CA SER A 105 14.81 -2.59 7.27
C SER A 105 16.02 -2.43 6.34
N THR A 106 16.93 -3.40 6.33
CA THR A 106 18.09 -3.45 5.41
C THR A 106 17.64 -3.56 3.96
N ARG A 107 16.66 -4.43 3.67
CA ARG A 107 16.08 -4.57 2.32
C ARG A 107 15.44 -3.27 1.84
N VAL A 108 14.64 -2.62 2.67
CA VAL A 108 14.01 -1.32 2.34
C VAL A 108 15.07 -0.25 2.04
N ARG A 109 16.15 -0.18 2.82
CA ARG A 109 17.25 0.77 2.58
C ARG A 109 17.97 0.48 1.27
N ALA A 110 18.36 -0.77 1.04
CA ALA A 110 19.03 -1.18 -0.20
C ALA A 110 18.15 -0.89 -1.43
N PHE A 111 16.86 -1.23 -1.35
CA PHE A 111 15.90 -0.95 -2.41
C PHE A 111 15.78 0.55 -2.70
N LYS A 112 15.61 1.39 -1.67
CA LYS A 112 15.57 2.86 -1.82
C LYS A 112 16.85 3.41 -2.44
N PHE A 113 18.01 2.89 -2.05
CA PHE A 113 19.30 3.29 -2.60
C PHE A 113 19.42 2.94 -4.08
N MET A 114 19.09 1.69 -4.46
CA MET A 114 19.08 1.25 -5.86
C MET A 114 18.08 2.05 -6.71
N GLN A 115 16.91 2.34 -6.16
CA GLN A 115 15.90 3.18 -6.81
C GLN A 115 16.45 4.59 -7.08
N GLY A 116 17.13 5.21 -6.12
CA GLY A 116 17.76 6.51 -6.29
C GLY A 116 18.86 6.51 -7.36
N ILE A 117 19.69 5.46 -7.42
CA ILE A 117 20.70 5.30 -8.49
C ILE A 117 20.02 5.20 -9.85
N LYS A 118 18.98 4.36 -9.97
CA LYS A 118 18.23 4.18 -11.21
C LYS A 118 17.61 5.50 -11.68
N GLU A 119 16.92 6.21 -10.79
CA GLU A 119 16.29 7.50 -11.10
C GLU A 119 17.33 8.54 -11.53
N HIS A 120 18.48 8.62 -10.84
CA HIS A 120 19.56 9.52 -11.23
C HIS A 120 20.14 9.16 -12.61
N PHE A 121 20.39 7.87 -12.86
CA PHE A 121 20.86 7.40 -14.16
C PHE A 121 19.88 7.71 -15.28
N LEU A 122 18.58 7.44 -15.09
CA LEU A 122 17.56 7.76 -16.08
C LEU A 122 17.49 9.27 -16.35
N ASN A 123 17.57 10.10 -15.32
CA ASN A 123 17.61 11.56 -15.51
C ASN A 123 18.84 12.02 -16.32
N LEU A 124 19.99 11.36 -16.17
CA LEU A 124 21.21 11.64 -16.96
C LEU A 124 21.11 11.15 -18.41
N VAL A 125 20.32 10.12 -18.69
CA VAL A 125 20.14 9.56 -20.03
C VAL A 125 19.02 10.26 -20.79
N ASP A 126 17.93 10.61 -20.09
CA ASP A 126 16.76 11.28 -20.66
C ASP A 126 16.93 12.81 -20.74
N GLY A 127 17.83 13.38 -19.93
CA GLY A 127 18.30 14.76 -20.07
C GLY A 127 19.67 14.78 -20.74
N ASP A 128 19.74 15.18 -22.01
CA ASP A 128 20.98 15.33 -22.77
C ASP A 128 22.15 15.91 -21.93
N GLY A 129 23.21 15.13 -21.75
CA GLY A 129 24.59 15.58 -22.00
C GLY A 129 25.31 16.55 -21.04
N ASP A 130 24.71 17.13 -20.01
CA ASP A 130 25.45 18.06 -19.14
C ASP A 130 26.09 17.36 -17.93
N CYS A 131 27.12 16.56 -18.22
CA CYS A 131 28.14 16.20 -17.25
C CYS A 131 28.93 17.45 -16.83
N VAL A 132 28.51 18.14 -15.77
CA VAL A 132 29.46 18.97 -15.00
C VAL A 132 30.17 18.04 -14.02
N VAL A 133 31.32 17.53 -14.46
CA VAL A 133 32.30 16.91 -13.57
C VAL A 133 32.88 18.03 -12.71
N VAL A 134 32.63 17.99 -11.40
CA VAL A 134 33.34 18.78 -10.40
C VAL A 134 34.52 17.99 -9.88
#